data_AF-A0A919WVV0-F1
#
_entry.id   AF-A0A919WVV0-F1
#
_cell.length_a   1.000
_cell.length_b   1.000
_cell.length_c   1.000
_cell.angle_alpha   90.00
_cell.angle_beta   90.00
_cell.angle_gamma   90.00
#
_symmetry.space_group_name_H-M   'P 1'
#
loop_
_entity.id
_entity.type
_entity.pdbx_description
1 polymer ?
#
loop_
_entity_poly.entity_id
_entity_poly.type
_entity_poly.pdbx_seq_one_letter_code
_entity_poly.pdbx_strand_id
1 'polypeptide(L)'
;MGMATGFPAGAKLTVRLREEKQLTKIEAQRLVSFTNSSSPLFIFAAVSVGFFNNPRLGLLLAAAHYLGNFFVGFIMRFYGVKKQKQEREKKPVLNISQALSALHQTRIHNQKPIGKLLGDAVMSSIHTLLAVGGFIILFSVLNKLLFHLHFTPAIASMLDYILPILQLPKEFGNSLVAGIFEITLGSQMASEVQGSLLLQQAIIVSFILGFSGFSVHAQVASILATTDIDYKPFFFARVLHGFLASLFTVLLWKPFSNYFHIQAMDTAVPAFLQEHDRWWEAILQAFIKIGPLFTIFSLVFYIFFYLRKINSSRL
;
A
#
# COMPACT_ATOMS: atom_id res chain seq x y z
N MET A 1 8.03 6.08 -1.72
CA MET A 1 8.08 4.59 -1.83
C MET A 1 6.82 3.94 -1.32
N GLY A 2 6.39 4.15 -0.06
CA GLY A 2 5.20 3.48 0.46
C GLY A 2 3.87 3.81 -0.27
N MET A 3 3.74 4.98 -0.90
CA MET A 3 2.63 5.26 -1.82
C MET A 3 2.61 4.36 -3.07
N ALA A 4 3.77 3.91 -3.55
CA ALA A 4 3.87 3.05 -4.74
C ALA A 4 3.74 1.56 -4.38
N THR A 5 4.40 1.13 -3.31
CA THR A 5 4.49 -0.29 -2.93
C THR A 5 3.41 -0.74 -1.96
N GLY A 6 2.82 0.19 -1.22
CA GLY A 6 1.90 -0.09 -0.13
C GLY A 6 2.57 -0.50 1.18
N PHE A 7 1.75 -0.98 2.12
CA PHE A 7 2.20 -1.57 3.39
C PHE A 7 2.81 -2.97 3.17
N PRO A 8 3.76 -3.40 4.03
CA PRO A 8 4.34 -2.68 5.16
C PRO A 8 5.66 -1.95 4.80
N ALA A 9 5.94 -1.73 3.52
CA ALA A 9 7.21 -1.19 3.06
C ALA A 9 7.54 0.21 3.63
N GLY A 10 6.53 1.07 3.81
CA GLY A 10 6.70 2.38 4.43
C GLY A 10 7.21 2.30 5.87
N ALA A 11 6.67 1.38 6.66
CA ALA A 11 7.12 1.12 8.03
C ALA A 11 8.55 0.59 8.05
N LYS A 12 8.88 -0.39 7.20
CA LYS A 12 10.23 -0.96 7.11
C LYS A 12 11.29 0.09 6.76
N LEU A 13 10.99 0.97 5.80
CA LEU A 13 11.90 2.07 5.44
C LEU A 13 12.03 3.10 6.57
N THR A 14 10.93 3.41 7.25
CA THR A 14 10.95 4.35 8.38
C THR A 14 11.79 3.81 9.54
N VAL A 15 11.62 2.53 9.89
CA VAL A 15 12.43 1.83 10.90
C VAL A 15 13.91 1.86 10.52
N ARG A 16 14.24 1.52 9.28
CA ARG A 16 15.62 1.55 8.81
C ARG A 16 16.25 2.94 8.94
N LEU A 17 15.55 4.00 8.54
CA LEU A 17 16.04 5.37 8.68
C LEU A 17 16.19 5.79 10.15
N ARG A 18 15.34 5.26 11.05
CA ARG A 18 15.46 5.47 12.50
C ARG A 18 16.70 4.77 13.07
N GLU A 19 16.92 3.51 12.71
CA GLU A 19 18.08 2.71 13.13
C GLU A 19 19.40 3.30 12.61
N GLU A 20 19.41 3.80 11.38
CA GLU A 20 20.54 4.53 10.78
C GLU A 20 20.70 5.96 11.35
N LYS A 21 19.93 6.34 12.38
CA LYS A 21 19.95 7.65 13.05
C LYS A 21 19.71 8.84 12.12
N GLN A 22 19.09 8.62 10.96
CA GLN A 22 18.73 9.68 10.01
C GLN A 22 17.43 10.40 10.40
N LEU A 23 16.62 9.80 11.27
CA LEU A 23 15.38 10.37 11.78
C LEU A 23 15.39 10.42 13.31
N THR A 24 14.89 11.53 13.86
CA THR A 24 14.46 11.56 15.27
C THR A 24 13.25 10.63 15.47
N LYS A 25 12.97 10.25 16.73
CA LYS A 25 11.80 9.43 17.07
C LYS A 25 10.50 10.09 16.59
N ILE A 26 10.35 11.40 16.78
CA ILE A 26 9.17 12.16 16.34
C ILE A 26 9.06 12.19 14.82
N GLU A 27 10.17 12.37 14.10
CA GLU A 27 10.15 12.34 12.63
C GLU A 27 9.79 10.96 12.09
N ALA A 28 10.31 9.90 12.70
CA ALA A 28 9.93 8.53 12.35
C ALA A 28 8.43 8.27 12.61
N GLN A 29 7.89 8.72 13.74
CA GLN A 29 6.45 8.62 14.05
C GLN A 29 5.57 9.35 13.03
N ARG A 30 5.98 10.56 12.62
CA ARG A 30 5.27 11.28 11.56
C ARG A 30 5.37 10.55 10.22
N LEU A 31 6.57 10.11 9.85
CA LEU A 31 6.82 9.47 8.56
C LEU A 31 6.02 8.17 8.41
N VAL A 32 6.06 7.28 9.40
CA VAL A 32 5.31 6.01 9.35
C VAL A 32 3.80 6.23 9.23
N SER A 33 3.31 7.33 9.81
CA SER A 33 1.87 7.65 9.89
C SER A 33 1.24 8.05 8.56
N PHE A 34 1.98 8.47 7.55
CA PHE A 34 1.45 8.79 6.22
C PHE A 34 2.18 8.09 5.05
N THR A 35 3.23 7.30 5.32
CA THR A 35 3.92 6.54 4.27
C THR A 35 3.44 5.10 4.14
N ASN A 36 2.52 4.65 4.99
CA ASN A 36 1.86 3.35 4.84
C ASN A 36 0.43 3.57 4.37
N SER A 37 0.10 3.12 3.17
CA SER A 37 -1.22 3.25 2.56
C SER A 37 -1.44 2.07 1.61
N SER A 38 -2.67 1.75 1.24
CA SER A 38 -2.93 0.76 0.17
C SER A 38 -2.20 1.13 -1.13
N SER A 39 -1.67 0.13 -1.82
CA SER A 39 -0.95 0.33 -3.08
C SER A 39 -1.93 0.63 -4.23
N PRO A 40 -1.49 1.35 -5.28
CA PRO A 40 -2.34 1.59 -6.44
C PRO A 40 -2.76 0.26 -7.07
N LEU A 41 -1.86 -0.71 -7.13
CA LEU A 41 -2.16 -2.04 -7.66
C LEU A 41 -3.31 -2.71 -6.92
N PHE A 42 -3.36 -2.62 -5.58
CA PHE A 42 -4.47 -3.18 -4.82
C PHE A 42 -5.78 -2.44 -5.09
N ILE A 43 -5.76 -1.10 -5.12
CA ILE A 43 -6.95 -0.28 -5.36
C ILE A 43 -7.53 -0.51 -6.78
N PHE A 44 -6.68 -0.47 -7.81
CA PHE A 44 -7.11 -0.65 -9.19
C PHE A 44 -7.45 -2.10 -9.51
N ALA A 45 -6.54 -3.04 -9.25
CA ALA A 45 -6.70 -4.42 -9.69
C ALA A 45 -7.62 -5.24 -8.78
N ALA A 46 -7.35 -5.29 -7.46
CA ALA A 46 -8.12 -6.14 -6.56
C ALA A 46 -9.50 -5.53 -6.26
N VAL A 47 -9.53 -4.27 -5.82
CA VAL A 47 -10.78 -3.65 -5.39
C VAL A 47 -11.65 -3.29 -6.59
N SER A 48 -11.15 -2.46 -7.49
CA SER A 48 -12.01 -1.87 -8.53
C SER A 48 -12.36 -2.85 -9.64
N VAL A 49 -11.36 -3.53 -10.20
CA VAL A 49 -11.60 -4.56 -11.22
C VAL A 49 -12.10 -5.85 -10.58
N GLY A 50 -11.42 -6.37 -9.55
CA GLY A 50 -11.73 -7.68 -8.97
C GLY A 50 -13.05 -7.73 -8.19
N PHE A 51 -13.30 -6.79 -7.28
CA PHE A 51 -14.47 -6.85 -6.39
C PHE A 51 -15.68 -6.10 -6.96
N PHE A 52 -15.46 -4.92 -7.53
CA PHE A 52 -16.54 -4.10 -8.09
C PHE A 52 -16.85 -4.39 -9.55
N ASN A 53 -16.01 -5.13 -10.28
CA ASN A 53 -16.10 -5.29 -11.73
C ASN A 53 -16.24 -3.95 -12.48
N ASN A 54 -15.67 -2.88 -11.90
CA ASN A 54 -15.77 -1.52 -12.41
C ASN A 54 -14.39 -0.84 -12.33
N PRO A 55 -13.58 -0.94 -13.41
CA PRO A 55 -12.25 -0.33 -13.45
C PRO A 55 -12.25 1.17 -13.18
N ARG A 56 -13.34 1.86 -13.54
CA ARG A 56 -13.46 3.32 -13.44
C ARG A 56 -13.50 3.78 -11.99
N LEU A 57 -14.07 2.95 -11.10
CA LEU A 57 -14.14 3.23 -9.67
C LEU A 57 -12.74 3.42 -9.05
N GLY A 58 -11.71 2.79 -9.63
CA GLY A 58 -10.35 2.85 -9.10
C GLY A 58 -9.76 4.24 -9.08
N LEU A 59 -10.10 5.10 -10.04
CA LEU A 59 -9.59 6.47 -10.06
C LEU A 59 -10.19 7.31 -8.92
N LEU A 60 -11.48 7.14 -8.65
CA LEU A 60 -12.15 7.77 -7.51
C LEU A 60 -11.55 7.30 -6.18
N LEU A 61 -11.46 5.98 -5.99
CA LEU A 61 -10.93 5.39 -4.75
C LEU A 61 -9.47 5.79 -4.52
N ALA A 62 -8.62 5.75 -5.56
CA ALA A 62 -7.23 6.16 -5.46
C ALA A 62 -7.09 7.65 -5.15
N ALA A 63 -7.85 8.52 -5.81
CA ALA A 63 -7.81 9.96 -5.56
C ALA A 63 -8.23 10.27 -4.12
N ALA A 64 -9.35 9.73 -3.66
CA ALA A 64 -9.84 9.92 -2.30
C ALA A 64 -8.86 9.40 -1.24
N HIS A 65 -8.30 8.21 -1.45
CA HIS A 65 -7.33 7.58 -0.56
C HIS A 65 -6.03 8.38 -0.47
N TYR A 66 -5.40 8.75 -1.59
CA TYR A 66 -4.13 9.47 -1.54
C TYR A 66 -4.28 10.93 -1.08
N LEU A 67 -5.41 11.58 -1.37
CA LEU A 67 -5.74 12.88 -0.79
C LEU A 67 -5.93 12.78 0.73
N GLY A 68 -6.70 11.80 1.19
CA GLY A 68 -6.86 11.50 2.62
C GLY A 68 -5.50 11.34 3.31
N ASN A 69 -4.63 10.52 2.75
CA ASN A 69 -3.31 10.25 3.28
C ASN A 69 -2.40 11.50 3.28
N PHE A 70 -2.50 12.35 2.26
CA PHE A 70 -1.79 13.62 2.19
C PHE A 70 -2.20 14.55 3.34
N PHE A 71 -3.50 14.69 3.60
CA PHE A 71 -3.99 15.49 4.72
C PHE A 71 -3.60 14.92 6.08
N VAL A 72 -3.55 13.59 6.24
CA VAL A 72 -2.96 12.97 7.43
C VAL A 72 -1.50 13.39 7.61
N GLY A 73 -0.68 13.35 6.56
CA GLY A 73 0.70 13.84 6.60
C GLY A 73 0.79 15.32 6.99
N PHE A 74 -0.09 16.16 6.45
CA PHE A 74 -0.17 17.58 6.80
C PHE A 74 -0.52 17.79 8.29
N ILE A 75 -1.49 17.06 8.82
CA ILE A 75 -1.90 17.13 10.23
C ILE A 75 -0.77 16.62 11.14
N MET A 76 -0.10 15.54 10.75
CA MET A 76 1.03 14.98 11.49
C MET A 76 2.23 15.94 11.58
N ARG A 77 2.33 16.96 10.72
CA ARG A 77 3.32 18.05 10.85
C ARG A 77 3.29 18.70 12.25
N PHE A 78 2.10 18.80 12.86
CA PHE A 78 1.91 19.45 14.15
C PHE A 78 2.08 18.51 15.35
N TYR A 79 2.13 17.20 15.12
CA TYR A 79 2.31 16.20 16.18
C TYR A 79 3.74 16.28 16.77
N GLY A 80 3.89 16.42 18.09
CA GLY A 80 5.20 16.38 18.75
C GLY A 80 6.10 17.62 18.53
N VAL A 81 5.56 18.74 18.03
CA VAL A 81 6.34 19.96 17.74
C VAL A 81 7.09 20.52 18.96
N LYS A 82 6.48 20.48 20.15
CA LYS A 82 7.11 20.97 21.39
C LYS A 82 8.35 20.14 21.77
N LYS A 83 8.27 18.80 21.66
CA LYS A 83 9.38 17.88 21.94
C LYS A 83 10.50 18.02 20.89
N GLN A 84 10.14 18.16 19.61
CA GLN A 84 11.13 18.31 18.52
C GLN A 84 11.95 19.61 18.62
N LYS A 85 11.42 20.69 19.22
CA LYS A 85 12.15 21.95 19.36
C LYS A 85 13.35 21.83 20.33
N GLN A 86 13.33 20.83 21.22
CA GLN A 86 14.43 20.54 22.15
C GLN A 86 15.52 19.65 21.51
N GLU A 87 15.17 18.82 20.51
CA GLU A 87 16.09 17.88 19.85
C GLU A 87 16.77 18.46 18.58
N ARG A 88 16.44 19.69 18.16
CA ARG A 88 16.95 20.23 16.91
C ARG A 88 18.33 20.88 17.03
N GLU A 89 19.32 20.26 16.39
CA GLU A 89 20.44 21.02 15.81
C GLU A 89 19.94 21.87 14.63
N LYS A 90 20.68 22.96 14.32
CA LYS A 90 20.30 24.00 13.34
C LYS A 90 19.85 23.37 12.01
N LYS A 91 18.67 23.78 11.52
CA LYS A 91 18.17 23.32 10.21
C LYS A 91 19.11 23.77 9.10
N PRO A 92 19.62 22.87 8.24
CA PRO A 92 20.25 23.29 7.01
C PRO A 92 19.21 23.95 6.10
N VAL A 93 19.64 24.98 5.39
CA VAL A 93 18.86 25.62 4.32
C VAL A 93 18.68 24.58 3.20
N LEU A 94 17.47 24.44 2.65
CA LEU A 94 17.20 23.48 1.57
C LEU A 94 17.97 23.86 0.31
N ASN A 95 19.16 23.29 0.14
CA ASN A 95 19.95 23.39 -1.08
C ASN A 95 19.92 22.05 -1.82
N ILE A 96 19.24 22.02 -2.97
CA ILE A 96 19.09 20.82 -3.80
C ILE A 96 20.46 20.24 -4.20
N SER A 97 21.46 21.10 -4.44
CA SER A 97 22.82 20.66 -4.75
C SER A 97 23.46 19.88 -3.60
N GLN A 98 23.27 20.33 -2.36
CA GLN A 98 23.75 19.61 -1.17
C GLN A 98 23.03 18.27 -0.99
N ALA A 99 21.71 18.21 -1.26
CA ALA A 99 20.95 16.96 -1.21
C ALA A 99 21.44 15.95 -2.26
N LEU A 100 21.67 16.39 -3.50
CA LEU A 100 22.22 15.55 -4.56
C LEU A 100 23.65 15.09 -4.26
N SER A 101 24.48 15.99 -3.70
CA SER A 101 25.83 15.66 -3.25
C SER A 101 25.82 14.59 -2.15
N ALA A 102 24.96 14.73 -1.15
CA ALA A 102 24.79 13.74 -0.09
C ALA A 102 24.35 12.37 -0.65
N LEU A 103 23.38 12.34 -1.58
CA LEU A 103 22.97 11.10 -2.26
C LEU A 103 24.13 10.44 -3.01
N HIS A 104 24.95 11.24 -3.71
CA HIS A 104 26.11 10.74 -4.43
C HIS A 104 27.19 10.20 -3.50
N GLN A 105 27.46 10.88 -2.38
CA GLN A 105 28.42 10.42 -1.37
C GLN A 105 27.97 9.10 -0.74
N THR A 106 26.69 8.96 -0.37
CA THR A 106 26.14 7.68 0.13
C THR A 106 26.26 6.57 -0.90
N ARG A 107 26.07 6.86 -2.20
CA ARG A 107 26.27 5.90 -3.28
C ARG A 107 27.73 5.42 -3.36
N ILE A 108 28.71 6.32 -3.30
CA ILE A 108 30.13 5.97 -3.35
C ILE A 108 30.56 5.16 -2.12
N HIS A 109 30.03 5.51 -0.94
CA HIS A 109 30.35 4.83 0.30
C HIS A 109 29.74 3.42 0.39
N ASN A 110 28.67 3.15 -0.36
CA ASN A 110 28.06 1.82 -0.43
C ASN A 110 28.80 0.91 -1.41
N GLN A 111 29.87 0.28 -0.93
CA GLN A 111 30.76 -0.59 -1.73
C GLN A 111 30.19 -1.99 -2.00
N LYS A 112 28.90 -2.25 -1.72
CA LYS A 112 28.31 -3.57 -1.91
C LYS A 112 28.29 -3.93 -3.41
N PRO A 113 28.78 -5.12 -3.80
CA PRO A 113 28.64 -5.60 -5.18
C PRO A 113 27.18 -5.68 -5.60
N ILE A 114 26.89 -5.43 -6.88
CA ILE A 114 25.53 -5.46 -7.44
C ILE A 114 24.83 -6.79 -7.15
N GLY A 115 25.54 -7.92 -7.28
CA GLY A 115 24.98 -9.24 -6.98
C GLY A 115 24.52 -9.40 -5.53
N LYS A 116 25.24 -8.78 -4.57
CA LYS A 116 24.84 -8.78 -3.15
C LYS A 116 23.63 -7.88 -2.92
N LEU A 117 23.59 -6.70 -3.56
CA LEU A 117 22.42 -5.80 -3.48
C LEU A 117 21.15 -6.45 -4.04
N LEU A 118 21.28 -7.15 -5.17
CA LEU A 118 20.18 -7.89 -5.78
C LEU A 118 19.73 -9.05 -4.88
N GLY A 119 20.66 -9.86 -4.37
CA GLY A 119 20.35 -10.96 -3.44
C GLY A 119 19.67 -10.46 -2.16
N ASP A 120 20.18 -9.39 -1.54
CA ASP A 120 19.59 -8.77 -0.36
C ASP A 120 18.16 -8.27 -0.65
N ALA A 121 17.91 -7.67 -1.83
CA ALA A 121 16.60 -7.20 -2.25
C ALA A 121 15.60 -8.35 -2.46
N VAL A 122 16.02 -9.44 -3.11
CA VAL A 122 15.19 -10.63 -3.32
C VAL A 122 14.81 -11.26 -1.98
N MET A 123 15.79 -11.52 -1.10
CA MET A 123 15.54 -12.10 0.23
C MET A 123 14.62 -11.22 1.07
N SER A 124 14.87 -9.90 1.09
CA SER A 124 14.01 -8.94 1.77
C SER A 124 12.57 -8.96 1.25
N SER A 125 12.38 -9.14 -0.06
CA SER A 125 11.05 -9.22 -0.67
C SER A 125 10.33 -10.52 -0.31
N ILE A 126 11.03 -11.66 -0.34
CA ILE A 126 10.48 -12.96 0.09
C ILE A 126 9.98 -12.89 1.53
N HIS A 127 10.81 -12.38 2.46
CA HIS A 127 10.40 -12.23 3.86
C HIS A 127 9.18 -11.31 4.01
N THR A 128 9.15 -10.20 3.27
CA THR A 128 8.02 -9.25 3.33
C THR A 128 6.74 -9.89 2.81
N LEU A 129 6.81 -10.62 1.68
CA LEU A 129 5.67 -11.30 1.09
C LEU A 129 5.11 -12.41 2.01
N LEU A 130 5.99 -13.23 2.59
CA LEU A 130 5.60 -14.28 3.53
C LEU A 130 4.94 -13.69 4.78
N ALA A 131 5.49 -12.60 5.33
CA ALA A 131 4.89 -11.93 6.47
C ALA A 131 3.50 -11.38 6.13
N VAL A 132 3.36 -10.64 5.02
CA VAL A 132 2.08 -10.09 4.56
C VAL A 132 1.05 -11.20 4.35
N GLY A 133 1.42 -12.26 3.64
CA GLY A 133 0.54 -13.42 3.41
C GLY A 133 0.13 -14.11 4.71
N GLY A 134 1.07 -14.30 5.63
CA GLY A 134 0.80 -14.89 6.95
C GLY A 134 -0.19 -14.06 7.77
N PHE A 135 -0.02 -12.74 7.82
CA PHE A 135 -0.97 -11.84 8.51
C PHE A 135 -2.34 -11.80 7.82
N ILE A 136 -2.40 -11.77 6.48
CA ILE A 136 -3.69 -11.82 5.77
C ILE A 136 -4.41 -13.14 6.09
N ILE A 137 -3.74 -14.29 5.99
CA ILE A 137 -4.35 -15.60 6.27
C ILE A 137 -4.83 -15.67 7.72
N LEU A 138 -3.99 -15.26 8.68
CA LEU A 138 -4.34 -15.27 10.10
C LEU A 138 -5.60 -14.45 10.38
N PHE A 139 -5.66 -13.21 9.87
CA PHE A 139 -6.80 -12.34 10.09
C PHE A 139 -8.05 -12.76 9.30
N SER A 140 -7.90 -13.40 8.13
CA SER A 140 -9.01 -13.99 7.39
C SER A 140 -9.62 -15.18 8.13
N VAL A 141 -8.80 -16.07 8.69
CA VAL A 141 -9.27 -17.19 9.52
C VAL A 141 -9.91 -16.65 10.79
N LEU A 142 -9.30 -15.66 11.45
CA LEU A 142 -9.87 -14.99 12.62
C LEU A 142 -11.23 -14.37 12.30
N ASN A 143 -11.36 -13.64 11.18
CA ASN A 143 -12.63 -13.08 10.72
C ASN A 143 -13.71 -14.15 10.60
N LYS A 144 -13.37 -15.30 10.01
CA LYS A 144 -14.31 -16.42 9.85
C LYS A 144 -14.72 -17.02 11.19
N LEU A 145 -13.77 -17.18 12.11
CA LEU A 145 -14.06 -17.65 13.48
C LEU A 145 -14.97 -16.68 14.22
N LEU A 146 -14.66 -15.37 14.21
CA LEU A 146 -15.47 -14.35 14.87
C LEU A 146 -16.90 -14.29 14.31
N PHE A 147 -17.06 -14.51 13.00
CA PHE A 147 -18.38 -14.61 12.39
C PHE A 147 -19.16 -15.83 12.91
N HIS A 148 -18.54 -17.02 12.94
CA HIS A 148 -19.17 -18.24 13.45
C HIS A 148 -19.44 -18.23 14.96
N LEU A 149 -18.65 -17.47 15.73
CA LEU A 149 -18.86 -17.25 17.17
C LEU A 149 -19.91 -16.16 17.46
N HIS A 150 -20.62 -15.65 16.45
CA HIS A 150 -21.58 -14.56 16.55
C HIS A 150 -21.01 -13.22 17.06
N PHE A 151 -19.68 -13.07 17.11
CA PHE A 151 -19.03 -11.82 17.50
C PHE A 151 -19.19 -10.74 16.42
N THR A 152 -18.97 -11.08 15.14
CA THR A 152 -19.12 -10.13 14.03
C THR A 152 -20.55 -9.60 13.92
N PRO A 153 -21.61 -10.44 13.92
CA PRO A 153 -22.99 -9.96 13.94
C PRO A 153 -23.34 -9.12 15.19
N ALA A 154 -22.79 -9.45 16.36
CA ALA A 154 -23.03 -8.69 17.58
C ALA A 154 -22.47 -7.26 17.52
N ILE A 155 -21.30 -7.07 16.90
CA ILE A 155 -20.77 -5.72 16.65
C ILE A 155 -21.55 -5.04 15.52
N ALA A 156 -21.92 -5.78 14.47
CA ALA A 156 -22.68 -5.24 13.35
C ALA A 156 -24.05 -4.69 13.81
N SER A 157 -24.72 -5.33 14.77
CA SER A 157 -26.00 -4.83 15.31
C SER A 157 -25.84 -3.53 16.10
N MET A 158 -24.67 -3.24 16.68
CA MET A 158 -24.37 -1.93 17.25
C MET A 158 -24.26 -0.86 16.16
N LEU A 159 -23.75 -1.23 14.98
CA LEU A 159 -23.63 -0.34 13.83
C LEU A 159 -24.97 -0.02 13.16
N ASP A 160 -26.00 -0.85 13.36
CA ASP A 160 -27.37 -0.61 12.84
C ASP A 160 -27.97 0.71 13.36
N TYR A 161 -27.50 1.22 14.50
CA TYR A 161 -27.92 2.52 15.02
C TYR A 161 -27.13 3.69 14.40
N ILE A 162 -25.91 3.45 13.91
CA ILE A 162 -24.98 4.48 13.43
C ILE A 162 -25.08 4.64 11.91
N LEU A 163 -25.14 3.53 11.17
CA LEU A 163 -25.15 3.55 9.70
C LEU A 163 -26.32 4.34 9.10
N PRO A 164 -27.57 4.21 9.59
CA PRO A 164 -28.68 5.00 9.06
C PRO A 164 -28.54 6.50 9.30
N ILE A 165 -27.90 6.92 10.40
CA ILE A 165 -27.60 8.34 10.67
C ILE A 165 -26.67 8.91 9.59
N LEU A 166 -25.77 8.07 9.06
CA LEU A 166 -24.87 8.39 7.95
C LEU A 166 -25.50 8.15 6.57
N GLN A 167 -26.79 7.81 6.50
CA GLN A 167 -27.50 7.45 5.26
C GLN A 167 -26.89 6.22 4.56
N LEU A 168 -26.31 5.30 5.35
CA LEU A 168 -25.75 4.04 4.89
C LEU A 168 -26.68 2.87 5.26
N PRO A 169 -26.91 1.92 4.35
CA PRO A 169 -27.63 0.67 4.61
C PRO A 169 -26.99 -0.11 5.77
N LYS A 170 -27.81 -0.74 6.61
CA LYS A 170 -27.37 -1.52 7.79
C LYS A 170 -26.65 -2.81 7.39
N GLU A 171 -26.91 -3.28 6.18
CA GLU A 171 -26.30 -4.44 5.53
C GLU A 171 -24.77 -4.31 5.42
N PHE A 172 -24.23 -3.08 5.50
CA PHE A 172 -22.78 -2.84 5.57
C PHE A 172 -22.15 -3.18 6.92
N GLY A 173 -22.91 -3.46 7.98
CA GLY A 173 -22.37 -3.72 9.31
C GLY A 173 -21.35 -4.86 9.32
N ASN A 174 -21.70 -6.00 8.69
CA ASN A 174 -20.80 -7.16 8.62
C ASN A 174 -19.54 -6.88 7.80
N SER A 175 -19.66 -6.18 6.67
CA SER A 175 -18.51 -5.86 5.82
C SER A 175 -17.58 -4.85 6.48
N LEU A 176 -18.12 -3.88 7.22
CA LEU A 176 -17.33 -2.92 7.98
C LEU A 176 -16.56 -3.61 9.12
N VAL A 177 -17.21 -4.49 9.89
CA VAL A 177 -16.52 -5.24 10.96
C VAL A 177 -15.46 -6.17 10.37
N ALA A 178 -15.76 -6.91 9.30
CA ALA A 178 -14.77 -7.73 8.61
C ALA A 178 -13.58 -6.89 8.10
N GLY A 179 -13.85 -5.71 7.55
CA GLY A 179 -12.85 -4.74 7.06
C GLY A 179 -11.99 -4.11 8.15
N ILE A 180 -12.51 -4.00 9.38
CA ILE A 180 -11.73 -3.59 10.55
C ILE A 180 -10.65 -4.64 10.86
N PHE A 181 -10.89 -5.91 10.61
CA PHE A 181 -9.88 -6.96 10.83
C PHE A 181 -8.98 -7.17 9.60
N GLU A 182 -9.56 -7.27 8.41
CA GLU A 182 -8.83 -7.58 7.17
C GLU A 182 -9.45 -6.83 5.98
N ILE A 183 -8.63 -6.03 5.30
CA ILE A 183 -9.07 -5.09 4.25
C ILE A 183 -9.72 -5.84 3.07
N THR A 184 -9.12 -6.95 2.65
CA THR A 184 -9.47 -7.66 1.41
C THR A 184 -10.88 -8.23 1.50
N LEU A 185 -11.15 -9.04 2.53
CA LEU A 185 -12.45 -9.65 2.78
C LEU A 185 -13.51 -8.59 3.07
N GLY A 186 -13.20 -7.58 3.89
CA GLY A 186 -14.15 -6.51 4.18
C GLY A 186 -14.53 -5.70 2.94
N SER A 187 -13.56 -5.39 2.08
CA SER A 187 -13.81 -4.65 0.84
C SER A 187 -14.63 -5.46 -0.16
N GLN A 188 -14.36 -6.76 -0.28
CA GLN A 188 -15.15 -7.68 -1.11
C GLN A 188 -16.60 -7.77 -0.60
N MET A 189 -16.79 -8.01 0.70
CA MET A 189 -18.13 -8.07 1.29
C MET A 189 -18.90 -6.76 1.11
N ALA A 190 -18.21 -5.62 1.16
CA ALA A 190 -18.83 -4.31 0.95
C ALA A 190 -19.26 -4.08 -0.51
N SER A 191 -18.51 -4.58 -1.51
CA SER A 191 -18.92 -4.45 -2.92
C SER A 191 -20.09 -5.36 -3.30
N GLU A 192 -20.33 -6.43 -2.53
CA GLU A 192 -21.38 -7.42 -2.77
C GLU A 192 -22.71 -7.08 -2.05
N VAL A 193 -22.78 -6.00 -1.28
CA VAL A 193 -24.02 -5.58 -0.58
C VAL A 193 -25.11 -5.19 -1.58
N GLN A 194 -26.11 -6.06 -1.72
CA GLN A 194 -27.25 -5.86 -2.62
C GLN A 194 -28.18 -4.74 -2.14
N GLY A 195 -28.86 -4.06 -3.07
CA GLY A 195 -29.79 -2.97 -2.75
C GLY A 195 -29.13 -1.67 -2.29
N SER A 196 -27.80 -1.60 -2.29
CA SER A 196 -27.03 -0.38 -1.95
C SER A 196 -26.64 0.42 -3.19
N LEU A 197 -26.43 1.72 -3.01
CA LEU A 197 -25.90 2.59 -4.07
C LEU A 197 -24.39 2.40 -4.19
N LEU A 198 -23.85 2.51 -5.42
CA LEU A 198 -22.41 2.41 -5.68
C LEU A 198 -21.60 3.42 -4.83
N LEU A 199 -22.14 4.62 -4.61
CA LEU A 199 -21.52 5.62 -3.71
C LEU A 199 -21.40 5.09 -2.28
N GLN A 200 -22.43 4.43 -1.74
CA GLN A 200 -22.42 3.92 -0.37
C GLN A 200 -21.36 2.81 -0.21
N GLN A 201 -21.29 1.90 -1.20
CA GLN A 201 -20.23 0.87 -1.25
C GLN A 201 -18.84 1.52 -1.32
N ALA A 202 -18.65 2.53 -2.17
CA ALA A 202 -17.39 3.25 -2.31
C ALA A 202 -16.98 3.96 -1.00
N ILE A 203 -17.92 4.57 -0.28
CA ILE A 203 -17.67 5.23 1.01
C ILE A 203 -17.12 4.23 2.04
N ILE A 204 -17.76 3.06 2.16
CA ILE A 204 -17.35 2.01 3.09
C ILE A 204 -15.98 1.46 2.72
N VAL A 205 -15.75 1.16 1.43
CA VAL A 205 -14.47 0.64 0.96
C VAL A 205 -13.35 1.66 1.14
N SER A 206 -13.60 2.95 0.90
CA SER A 206 -12.63 4.01 1.19
C SER A 206 -12.27 4.10 2.67
N PHE A 207 -13.24 3.90 3.57
CA PHE A 207 -12.96 3.83 5.00
C PHE A 207 -12.02 2.66 5.32
N ILE A 208 -12.36 1.45 4.84
CA ILE A 208 -11.61 0.22 5.09
C ILE A 208 -10.17 0.35 4.56
N LEU A 209 -10.00 0.86 3.34
CA LEU A 209 -8.68 1.13 2.75
C LEU A 209 -7.88 2.13 3.59
N GLY A 210 -8.50 3.24 4.00
CA GLY A 210 -7.84 4.28 4.77
C GLY A 210 -7.42 3.82 6.18
N PHE A 211 -8.30 3.10 6.87
CA PHE A 211 -8.06 2.50 8.18
C PHE A 211 -7.03 1.36 8.15
N SER A 212 -6.94 0.66 7.02
CA SER A 212 -5.98 -0.42 6.73
C SER A 212 -6.17 -1.74 7.51
N GLY A 213 -7.19 -1.88 8.35
CA GLY A 213 -7.52 -3.15 9.01
C GLY A 213 -6.46 -3.66 10.01
N PHE A 214 -6.88 -4.45 11.00
CA PHE A 214 -5.99 -4.92 12.08
C PHE A 214 -4.86 -5.82 11.57
N SER A 215 -5.05 -6.52 10.46
CA SER A 215 -3.99 -7.26 9.79
C SER A 215 -2.79 -6.37 9.43
N VAL A 216 -3.01 -5.20 8.83
CA VAL A 216 -1.92 -4.27 8.51
C VAL A 216 -1.40 -3.57 9.75
N HIS A 217 -2.27 -3.24 10.70
CA HIS A 217 -1.83 -2.70 12.00
C HIS A 217 -0.86 -3.64 12.71
N ALA A 218 -1.14 -4.94 12.72
CA ALA A 218 -0.27 -5.95 13.31
C ALA A 218 1.06 -6.07 12.55
N GLN A 219 1.04 -6.04 11.21
CA GLN A 219 2.25 -6.02 10.38
C GLN A 219 3.14 -4.80 10.69
N VAL A 220 2.55 -3.61 10.82
CA VAL A 220 3.29 -2.40 11.14
C VAL A 220 3.77 -2.42 12.59
N ALA A 221 2.92 -2.83 13.53
CA ALA A 221 3.28 -2.94 14.94
C ALA A 221 4.45 -3.90 15.17
N SER A 222 4.47 -5.06 14.50
CA SER A 222 5.58 -6.02 14.61
C SER A 222 6.89 -5.45 14.07
N ILE A 223 6.83 -4.60 13.04
CA ILE A 223 8.02 -3.90 12.50
C ILE A 223 8.49 -2.79 13.44
N LEU A 224 7.57 -2.01 14.01
CA LEU A 224 7.92 -0.91 14.92
C LEU A 224 8.45 -1.40 16.27
N ALA A 225 8.02 -2.59 16.71
CA ALA A 225 8.41 -3.19 18.00
C ALA A 225 9.93 -3.42 18.16
N THR A 226 10.70 -3.43 17.06
CA THR A 226 12.17 -3.52 17.11
C THR A 226 12.86 -2.19 17.37
N THR A 227 12.09 -1.10 17.52
CA THR A 227 12.60 0.28 17.65
C THR A 227 11.94 1.03 18.81
N ASP A 228 12.36 2.27 19.03
CA ASP A 228 11.74 3.17 20.00
C ASP A 228 10.54 3.97 19.42
N ILE A 229 10.07 3.65 18.21
CA ILE A 229 8.95 4.35 17.55
C ILE A 229 7.62 3.94 18.18
N ASP A 230 6.96 4.86 18.90
CA ASP A 230 5.62 4.58 19.44
C ASP A 230 4.60 4.30 18.31
N TYR A 231 3.80 3.25 18.48
CA TYR A 231 2.73 2.84 17.55
C TYR A 231 1.47 3.72 17.62
N LYS A 232 1.17 4.33 18.77
CA LYS A 232 -0.08 5.11 18.98
C LYS A 232 -0.34 6.20 17.92
N PRO A 233 0.65 7.02 17.51
CA PRO A 233 0.43 8.04 16.48
C PRO A 233 0.02 7.43 15.14
N PHE A 234 0.60 6.29 14.78
CA PHE A 234 0.24 5.55 13.57
C PHE A 234 -1.22 5.10 13.62
N PHE A 235 -1.67 4.51 14.75
CA PHE A 235 -3.06 4.09 14.92
C PHE A 235 -4.06 5.23 14.68
N PHE A 236 -3.88 6.36 15.37
CA PHE A 236 -4.76 7.52 15.21
C PHE A 236 -4.70 8.11 13.80
N ALA A 237 -3.53 8.14 13.17
CA ALA A 237 -3.37 8.57 11.80
C ALA A 237 -4.16 7.70 10.81
N ARG A 238 -4.23 6.38 11.03
CA ARG A 238 -5.03 5.47 10.19
C ARG A 238 -6.53 5.64 10.41
N VAL A 239 -6.97 5.84 11.64
CA VAL A 239 -8.39 6.16 11.94
C VAL A 239 -8.79 7.45 11.20
N LEU A 240 -8.00 8.50 11.35
CA LEU A 240 -8.20 9.76 10.63
C LEU A 240 -8.20 9.57 9.12
N HIS A 241 -7.30 8.74 8.59
CA HIS A 241 -7.22 8.46 7.18
C HIS A 241 -8.48 7.77 6.63
N GLY A 242 -9.03 6.80 7.36
CA GLY A 242 -10.30 6.15 7.00
C GLY A 242 -11.42 7.16 6.82
N PHE A 243 -11.62 8.05 7.79
CA PHE A 243 -12.65 9.08 7.70
C PHE A 243 -12.39 10.11 6.60
N LEU A 244 -11.15 10.57 6.44
CA LEU A 244 -10.79 11.52 5.37
C LEU A 244 -10.98 10.90 3.98
N ALA A 245 -10.61 9.63 3.79
CA ALA A 245 -10.80 8.92 2.53
C ALA A 245 -12.30 8.82 2.19
N SER A 246 -13.15 8.40 3.13
CA SER A 246 -14.60 8.37 2.93
C SER A 246 -15.20 9.74 2.63
N LEU A 247 -14.75 10.80 3.33
CA LEU A 247 -15.18 12.16 3.07
C LEU A 247 -14.79 12.61 1.65
N PHE A 248 -13.54 12.36 1.23
CA PHE A 248 -13.11 12.71 -0.12
C PHE A 248 -13.85 11.91 -1.19
N THR A 249 -14.24 10.66 -0.93
CA THR A 249 -15.08 9.89 -1.85
C THR A 249 -16.43 10.56 -2.10
N VAL A 250 -17.08 11.10 -1.05
CA VAL A 250 -18.33 11.88 -1.20
C VAL A 250 -18.08 13.18 -1.98
N LEU A 251 -17.04 13.93 -1.62
CA LEU A 251 -16.74 15.22 -2.26
C LEU A 251 -16.38 15.05 -3.74
N LEU A 252 -15.67 13.98 -4.09
CA LEU A 252 -15.24 13.66 -5.45
C LEU A 252 -16.30 12.90 -6.25
N TRP A 253 -17.40 12.46 -5.65
CA TRP A 253 -18.42 11.67 -6.34
C TRP A 253 -19.01 12.40 -7.55
N LYS A 254 -19.48 13.64 -7.39
CA LYS A 254 -20.10 14.43 -8.48
C LYS A 254 -19.18 14.69 -9.68
N PRO A 255 -17.93 15.17 -9.51
CA PRO A 255 -17.05 15.38 -10.66
C PRO A 255 -16.70 14.05 -11.36
N PHE A 256 -16.59 12.95 -10.61
CA PHE A 256 -16.33 11.63 -11.18
C PHE A 256 -17.56 10.96 -11.80
N SER A 257 -18.77 11.19 -11.28
CA SER A 257 -20.01 10.62 -11.84
C SER A 257 -20.25 11.13 -13.25
N ASN A 258 -19.92 12.39 -13.52
CA ASN A 258 -19.98 12.95 -14.87
C ASN A 258 -19.01 12.22 -15.81
N TYR A 259 -17.80 11.90 -15.35
CA TYR A 259 -16.86 11.07 -16.10
C TYR A 259 -17.38 9.63 -16.31
N PHE A 260 -18.02 9.02 -15.30
CA PHE A 260 -18.63 7.69 -15.41
C PHE A 260 -19.78 7.64 -16.42
N HIS A 261 -20.61 8.69 -16.49
CA HIS A 261 -21.74 8.79 -17.40
C HIS A 261 -21.33 9.08 -18.85
N ILE A 262 -20.30 9.91 -19.08
CA ILE A 262 -19.84 10.28 -20.44
C ILE A 262 -19.31 9.05 -21.22
N GLN A 263 -18.78 8.03 -20.54
CA GLN A 263 -18.22 6.83 -21.19
C GLN A 263 -19.07 5.57 -20.99
N ALA A 264 -20.21 5.61 -20.30
CA ALA A 264 -21.11 4.45 -20.21
C ALA A 264 -21.72 4.04 -21.56
N MET A 265 -21.60 4.89 -22.60
CA MET A 265 -21.97 4.52 -23.97
C MET A 265 -20.92 3.65 -24.68
N ASP A 266 -19.69 3.58 -24.17
CA ASP A 266 -18.69 2.62 -24.62
C ASP A 266 -18.56 1.54 -23.55
N THR A 267 -19.01 0.33 -23.87
CA THR A 267 -18.75 -0.88 -23.10
C THR A 267 -17.27 -0.89 -22.73
N ALA A 268 -16.96 -0.76 -21.44
CA ALA A 268 -15.59 -0.86 -20.95
C ALA A 268 -15.15 -2.31 -21.15
N VAL A 269 -14.60 -2.58 -22.33
CA VAL A 269 -13.93 -3.84 -22.61
C VAL A 269 -12.69 -3.87 -21.71
N PRO A 270 -12.45 -4.95 -20.93
CA PRO A 270 -11.20 -5.12 -20.21
C PRO A 270 -10.03 -4.84 -21.14
N ALA A 271 -8.98 -4.15 -20.69
CA ALA A 271 -7.84 -3.79 -21.55
C ALA A 271 -7.19 -4.99 -22.26
N PHE A 272 -7.43 -6.21 -21.77
CA PHE A 272 -7.01 -7.48 -22.37
C PHE A 272 -7.91 -8.00 -23.51
N LEU A 273 -9.17 -7.56 -23.55
CA LEU A 273 -10.18 -7.91 -24.56
C LEU A 273 -10.39 -6.78 -25.59
N GLN A 274 -9.80 -5.60 -25.34
CA GLN A 274 -9.84 -4.48 -26.25
C GLN A 274 -8.97 -4.84 -27.46
N GLU A 275 -9.53 -4.86 -28.68
CA GLU A 275 -8.76 -5.00 -29.93
C GLU A 275 -7.88 -3.76 -30.13
N HIS A 276 -6.85 -3.64 -29.31
CA HIS A 276 -5.72 -2.75 -29.54
C HIS A 276 -4.53 -3.59 -29.93
N ASP A 277 -3.79 -3.09 -30.90
CA ASP A 277 -2.67 -3.75 -31.56
C ASP A 277 -1.91 -4.66 -30.60
N ARG A 278 -1.82 -5.95 -30.96
CA ARG A 278 -1.19 -7.03 -30.18
C ARG A 278 0.33 -6.88 -30.07
N TRP A 279 0.86 -5.66 -30.03
CA TRP A 279 2.28 -5.38 -29.92
C TRP A 279 2.84 -5.93 -28.62
N TRP A 280 2.09 -5.87 -27.50
CA TRP A 280 2.52 -6.45 -26.23
C TRP A 280 2.50 -7.99 -26.24
N GLU A 281 1.53 -8.62 -26.91
CA GLU A 281 1.53 -10.08 -27.11
C GLU A 281 2.70 -10.53 -27.98
N ALA A 282 3.02 -9.78 -29.04
CA ALA A 282 4.20 -10.03 -29.87
C ALA A 282 5.50 -9.89 -29.06
N ILE A 283 5.60 -8.90 -28.19
CA ILE A 283 6.72 -8.72 -27.27
C ILE A 283 6.80 -9.88 -26.26
N LEU A 284 5.68 -10.27 -25.64
CA LEU A 284 5.64 -11.40 -24.71
C LEU A 284 6.04 -12.71 -25.40
N GLN A 285 5.51 -12.99 -26.59
CA GLN A 285 5.86 -14.16 -27.39
C GLN A 285 7.34 -14.13 -27.82
N ALA A 286 7.86 -12.95 -28.17
CA ALA A 286 9.29 -12.77 -28.43
C ALA A 286 10.13 -13.02 -27.18
N PHE A 287 9.71 -12.55 -25.99
CA PHE A 287 10.39 -12.84 -24.73
C PHE A 287 10.34 -14.32 -24.36
N ILE A 288 9.23 -15.02 -24.60
CA ILE A 288 9.10 -16.46 -24.35
C ILE A 288 10.03 -17.25 -25.28
N LYS A 289 10.13 -16.86 -26.56
CA LYS A 289 11.03 -17.53 -27.53
C LYS A 289 12.51 -17.20 -27.34
N ILE A 290 12.84 -15.93 -27.14
CA ILE A 290 14.22 -15.42 -27.13
C ILE A 290 14.81 -15.46 -25.71
N GLY A 291 13.99 -15.32 -24.67
CA GLY A 291 14.42 -15.27 -23.27
C GLY A 291 15.27 -16.45 -22.82
N PRO A 292 14.90 -17.71 -23.11
CA PRO A 292 15.73 -18.87 -22.79
C PRO A 292 17.10 -18.83 -23.50
N LEU A 293 17.14 -18.49 -24.79
CA LEU A 293 18.37 -18.38 -25.56
C LEU A 293 19.29 -17.28 -25.04
N PHE A 294 18.72 -16.11 -24.72
CA PHE A 294 19.45 -15.00 -24.12
C PHE A 294 20.02 -15.36 -22.74
N THR A 295 19.25 -16.09 -21.93
CA THR A 295 19.68 -16.55 -20.60
C THR A 295 20.83 -17.55 -20.71
N ILE A 296 20.72 -18.53 -21.61
CA ILE A 296 21.79 -19.51 -21.87
C ILE A 296 23.04 -18.81 -22.39
N PHE A 297 22.92 -17.89 -23.35
CA PHE A 297 24.04 -17.12 -23.87
C PHE A 297 24.73 -16.31 -22.76
N SER A 298 23.95 -15.63 -21.92
CA SER A 298 24.48 -14.86 -20.78
C SER A 298 25.21 -15.75 -19.76
N LEU A 299 24.68 -16.94 -19.47
CA LEU A 299 25.33 -17.92 -18.59
C LEU A 299 26.64 -18.44 -19.17
N VAL A 300 26.66 -18.80 -20.46
CA VAL A 300 27.86 -19.27 -21.16
C VAL A 300 28.93 -18.17 -21.17
N PHE A 301 28.54 -16.94 -21.47
CA PHE A 301 29.42 -15.79 -21.45
C PHE A 301 29.99 -15.52 -20.05
N TYR A 302 29.14 -15.58 -19.02
CA TYR A 302 29.57 -15.46 -17.63
C TYR A 302 30.57 -16.57 -17.24
N ILE A 303 30.28 -17.83 -17.56
CA ILE A 303 31.17 -18.96 -17.29
C ILE A 303 32.51 -18.77 -17.99
N PHE A 304 32.52 -18.34 -19.26
CA PHE A 304 33.75 -18.07 -20.01
C PHE A 304 34.63 -17.01 -19.33
N PHE A 305 34.04 -15.89 -18.92
CA PHE A 305 34.77 -14.84 -18.21
C PHE A 305 35.23 -15.29 -16.82
N TYR A 306 34.41 -16.06 -16.12
CA TYR A 306 34.75 -16.61 -14.81
C TYR A 306 35.95 -17.56 -14.89
N LEU A 307 35.98 -18.45 -15.89
CA LEU A 307 37.10 -19.36 -16.16
C LEU A 307 38.38 -18.60 -16.56
N ARG A 308 38.26 -17.56 -17.40
CA ARG A 308 39.39 -16.68 -17.74
C ARG A 308 39.97 -15.98 -16.51
N LYS A 309 39.11 -15.50 -15.61
CA LYS A 309 39.52 -14.85 -14.37
C LYS A 309 40.30 -15.81 -13.46
N ILE A 310 39.81 -17.04 -13.28
CA ILE A 310 40.49 -18.08 -12.48
C ILE A 310 41.88 -18.41 -13.06
N ASN A 311 41.99 -18.55 -14.38
CA ASN A 311 43.27 -18.84 -15.03
C ASN A 311 44.26 -17.68 -14.95
N SER A 312 43.79 -16.42 -14.99
CA SER A 312 44.67 -15.25 -14.83
C SER A 312 45.21 -15.08 -13.40
N SER A 313 44.55 -15.65 -12.40
CA SER A 313 44.98 -15.61 -10.99
C SER A 313 45.91 -16.77 -10.58
N ARG A 314 46.28 -17.66 -11.52
CA ARG A 314 47.17 -18.80 -11.31
C ARG A 314 48.56 -18.67 -11.99
N LEU A 315 48.83 -17.53 -12.62
CA LEU A 315 50.14 -17.12 -13.17
C LEU A 315 50.70 -16.00 -12.30
#